data_AF-A0A165WZJ4-F1
#
_entry.id   AF-A0A165WZJ4-F1
#
_cell.length_a   1.000
_cell.length_b   1.000
_cell.length_c   1.000
_cell.angle_alpha   90.00
_cell.angle_beta   90.00
_cell.angle_gamma   90.00
#
_symmetry.space_group_name_H-M   'P 1'
#
loop_
_entity.id
_entity.type
_entity.pdbx_description
1 polymer ?
#
loop_
_entity_poly.entity_id
_entity_poly.type
_entity_poly.pdbx_seq_one_letter_code
_entity_poly.pdbx_strand_id
1 'polypeptide(L)'
;AWGGAKEQAAERAKGNKHAKNWLLEAETIVKSTVRTTVEPDHVTVPTAVPNYDALDYDELRRRQLLAEDNDEGWEGEYQRYNKELAREVQRDTDLVKWWFDNSQRYPILARIALDVLPVQASSVACERLFSSAKLTATDLRSRLGTDEFEQLQLLKFAWKREMFDMAKENERYEEEVLVDEEFYQGLEALDSVAKI
;
A
#
# COMPACT_ATOMS: atom_id res chain seq x y z
N ALA A 1 23.13 0.54 -7.11
CA ALA A 1 21.95 -0.18 -7.61
C ALA A 1 21.61 -1.24 -6.56
N TRP A 2 20.57 -2.05 -6.73
CA TRP A 2 20.26 -3.10 -5.76
C TRP A 2 20.40 -4.47 -6.42
N GLY A 3 21.46 -5.21 -6.07
CA GLY A 3 21.56 -6.65 -6.28
C GLY A 3 21.89 -7.12 -7.70
N GLY A 4 22.57 -6.31 -8.52
CA GLY A 4 22.98 -6.73 -9.87
C GLY A 4 24.25 -7.60 -9.92
N ALA A 5 24.59 -8.15 -11.08
CA ALA A 5 25.73 -9.07 -11.25
C ALA A 5 27.09 -8.45 -10.81
N LYS A 6 27.27 -7.14 -11.05
CA LYS A 6 28.46 -6.39 -10.62
C LYS A 6 28.55 -6.27 -9.10
N GLU A 7 27.43 -6.04 -8.43
CA GLU A 7 27.35 -5.94 -6.97
C GLU A 7 27.51 -7.32 -6.31
N GLN A 8 26.94 -8.37 -6.90
CA GLN A 8 27.16 -9.75 -6.46
C GLN A 8 28.65 -10.12 -6.51
N ALA A 9 29.34 -9.79 -7.61
CA ALA A 9 30.77 -10.06 -7.74
C ALA A 9 31.61 -9.27 -6.72
N ALA A 10 31.26 -8.00 -6.49
CA ALA A 10 31.91 -7.15 -5.49
C ALA A 10 31.72 -7.69 -4.05
N GLU A 11 30.52 -8.16 -3.70
CA GLU A 11 30.24 -8.73 -2.38
C GLU A 11 30.91 -10.10 -2.17
N ARG A 12 31.00 -10.93 -3.22
CA ARG A 12 31.78 -12.18 -3.17
C ARG A 12 33.28 -11.90 -2.99
N ALA A 13 33.81 -10.84 -3.62
CA ALA A 13 35.19 -10.42 -3.47
C ALA A 13 35.50 -9.91 -2.04
N LYS A 14 34.51 -9.33 -1.35
CA LYS A 14 34.60 -8.95 0.07
C LYS A 14 34.44 -10.14 1.05
N GLY A 15 34.29 -11.36 0.55
CA GLY A 15 34.18 -12.58 1.36
C GLY A 15 32.75 -13.00 1.71
N ASN A 16 31.72 -12.32 1.20
CA ASN A 16 30.34 -12.73 1.39
C ASN A 16 29.96 -13.88 0.44
N LYS A 17 30.04 -15.11 0.95
CA LYS A 17 29.72 -16.35 0.20
C LYS A 17 28.26 -16.43 -0.25
N HIS A 18 27.36 -15.70 0.40
CA HIS A 18 25.91 -15.76 0.18
C HIS A 18 25.37 -14.61 -0.66
N ALA A 19 26.24 -13.79 -1.26
CA ALA A 19 25.80 -12.70 -2.13
C ALA A 19 24.96 -13.25 -3.30
N LYS A 20 23.69 -12.82 -3.35
CA LYS A 20 22.69 -13.23 -4.33
C LYS A 20 22.46 -12.10 -5.35
N ASN A 21 22.24 -12.48 -6.61
CA ASN A 21 21.80 -11.53 -7.63
C ASN A 21 20.28 -11.47 -7.59
N TRP A 22 19.75 -10.52 -6.83
CA TRP A 22 18.32 -10.36 -6.63
C TRP A 22 17.59 -9.97 -7.91
N LEU A 23 18.26 -9.32 -8.87
CA LEU A 23 17.68 -9.01 -10.19
C LEU A 23 17.44 -10.28 -11.02
N LEU A 24 18.44 -11.16 -11.11
CA LEU A 24 18.28 -12.44 -11.81
C LEU A 24 17.22 -13.31 -11.14
N GLU A 25 17.21 -13.36 -9.81
CA GLU A 25 16.20 -14.12 -9.06
C GLU A 25 14.79 -13.61 -9.29
N ALA A 26 14.59 -12.28 -9.25
CA ALA A 26 13.30 -11.68 -9.56
C ALA A 26 12.84 -12.03 -10.98
N GLU A 27 13.74 -11.94 -11.97
CA GLU A 27 13.45 -12.32 -13.35
C GLU A 27 13.09 -13.80 -13.48
N THR A 28 13.78 -14.67 -12.75
CA THR A 28 13.55 -16.13 -12.77
C THR A 28 12.18 -16.46 -12.15
N ILE A 29 11.83 -15.81 -11.04
CA ILE A 29 10.53 -15.97 -10.38
C ILE A 29 9.40 -15.58 -11.33
N VAL A 30 9.47 -14.38 -11.93
CA VAL A 30 8.46 -13.91 -12.90
C VAL A 30 8.30 -14.90 -14.05
N LYS A 31 9.41 -15.33 -14.68
CA LYS A 31 9.41 -16.31 -15.77
C LYS A 31 8.79 -17.66 -15.37
N SER A 32 9.06 -18.13 -14.16
CA SER A 32 8.54 -19.40 -13.66
C SER A 32 7.04 -19.33 -13.33
N THR A 33 6.59 -18.24 -12.70
CA THR A 33 5.21 -18.04 -12.29
C THR A 33 4.30 -17.97 -13.52
N VAL A 34 4.70 -17.19 -14.54
CA VAL A 34 3.89 -17.01 -15.76
C VAL A 34 3.83 -18.29 -16.60
N ARG A 35 4.87 -19.14 -16.56
CA ARG A 35 4.90 -20.43 -17.27
C ARG A 35 4.00 -21.48 -16.62
N THR A 36 3.76 -21.36 -15.31
CA THR A 36 2.98 -22.33 -14.53
C THR A 36 1.47 -22.11 -14.68
N THR A 37 1.03 -20.92 -15.12
CA THR A 37 -0.40 -20.57 -15.22
C THR A 37 -1.08 -20.97 -16.54
N VAL A 38 -0.57 -21.99 -17.25
CA VAL A 38 -1.21 -22.48 -18.49
C VAL A 38 -1.25 -24.01 -18.52
N GLU A 39 -2.27 -24.58 -17.88
CA GLU A 39 -3.09 -25.58 -18.55
C GLU A 39 -4.46 -24.92 -18.79
N PRO A 40 -4.93 -24.84 -20.04
CA PRO A 40 -6.26 -24.33 -20.32
C PRO A 40 -7.26 -25.40 -19.89
N ASP A 41 -7.80 -25.27 -18.68
CA ASP A 41 -9.04 -25.97 -18.38
C ASP A 41 -10.05 -25.60 -19.47
N HIS A 42 -10.65 -26.61 -20.09
CA HIS A 42 -11.63 -26.48 -21.15
C HIS A 42 -12.84 -25.68 -20.63
N VAL A 43 -12.78 -24.36 -20.73
CA VAL A 43 -13.91 -23.48 -20.45
C VAL A 43 -14.93 -23.76 -21.53
N THR A 44 -15.91 -24.58 -21.18
CA THR A 44 -17.13 -24.75 -21.97
C THR A 44 -17.85 -23.42 -21.91
N VAL A 45 -17.73 -22.60 -22.95
CA VAL A 45 -18.41 -21.32 -23.05
C VAL A 45 -19.92 -21.58 -22.94
N PRO A 46 -20.61 -21.14 -21.87
CA PRO A 46 -22.05 -21.28 -21.80
C PRO A 46 -22.65 -20.27 -22.79
N THR A 47 -23.37 -20.76 -23.80
CA THR A 47 -24.07 -19.98 -24.84
C THR A 47 -25.26 -19.15 -24.29
N ALA A 48 -25.36 -18.96 -22.97
CA ALA A 48 -26.40 -18.14 -22.35
C ALA A 48 -25.94 -16.68 -22.28
N VAL A 49 -26.75 -15.78 -22.82
CA VAL A 49 -26.54 -14.33 -22.77
C VAL A 49 -26.43 -13.91 -21.28
N PRO A 50 -25.29 -13.36 -20.81
CA PRO A 50 -25.13 -13.04 -19.40
C PRO A 50 -25.92 -11.79 -19.03
N ASN A 51 -26.50 -11.81 -17.82
CA ASN A 51 -27.03 -10.63 -17.16
C ASN A 51 -25.88 -9.64 -16.88
N TYR A 52 -25.89 -8.47 -17.54
CA TYR A 52 -24.83 -7.47 -17.44
C TYR A 52 -24.72 -6.80 -16.07
N ASP A 53 -25.72 -6.96 -15.20
CA ASP A 53 -25.74 -6.35 -13.86
C ASP A 53 -24.90 -7.11 -12.81
N ALA A 54 -24.31 -8.25 -13.15
CA ALA A 54 -23.65 -9.15 -12.18
C ALA A 54 -22.19 -9.51 -12.51
N LEU A 55 -21.58 -8.91 -13.53
CA LEU A 55 -20.16 -9.14 -13.81
C LEU A 55 -19.31 -8.28 -12.88
N ASP A 56 -18.50 -8.93 -12.06
CA ASP A 56 -17.43 -8.30 -11.29
C ASP A 56 -16.59 -7.40 -12.22
N TYR A 57 -16.22 -6.20 -11.75
CA TYR A 57 -15.46 -5.23 -12.54
C TYR A 57 -14.19 -5.87 -13.13
N ASP A 58 -13.58 -6.77 -12.35
CA ASP A 58 -12.40 -7.52 -12.75
C ASP A 58 -12.66 -8.47 -13.92
N GLU A 59 -13.84 -9.11 -13.99
CA GLU A 59 -14.24 -10.03 -15.06
C GLU A 59 -14.49 -9.28 -16.38
N LEU A 60 -15.22 -8.17 -16.33
CA LEU A 60 -15.49 -7.29 -17.48
C LEU A 60 -14.20 -6.72 -18.06
N ARG A 61 -13.32 -6.23 -17.19
CA ARG A 61 -12.02 -5.67 -17.57
C ARG A 61 -11.10 -6.75 -18.13
N ARG A 62 -11.09 -7.96 -17.55
CA ARG A 62 -10.35 -9.12 -18.07
C ARG A 62 -10.79 -9.46 -19.49
N ARG A 63 -12.10 -9.45 -19.75
CA ARG A 63 -12.67 -9.77 -21.06
C ARG A 63 -12.35 -8.71 -22.13
N GLN A 64 -12.44 -7.43 -21.79
CA GLN A 64 -12.06 -6.35 -22.70
C GLN A 64 -10.58 -6.46 -23.10
N LEU A 65 -9.70 -6.81 -22.17
CA LEU A 65 -8.26 -6.92 -22.42
C LEU A 65 -7.85 -8.21 -23.13
N LEU A 66 -8.59 -9.32 -22.96
CA LEU A 66 -8.43 -10.52 -23.80
C LEU A 66 -8.88 -10.29 -25.25
N ALA A 67 -9.70 -9.26 -25.49
CA ALA A 67 -10.13 -8.86 -26.83
C ALA A 67 -9.19 -7.84 -27.47
N GLU A 68 -8.36 -7.15 -26.68
CA GLU A 68 -7.25 -6.34 -27.19
C GLU A 68 -6.07 -7.25 -27.49
N ASP A 69 -5.99 -7.72 -28.75
CA ASP A 69 -4.83 -8.44 -29.29
C ASP A 69 -3.58 -7.56 -29.20
N ASN A 70 -2.87 -7.65 -28.08
CA ASN A 70 -1.56 -7.06 -27.94
C ASN A 70 -0.53 -8.11 -28.38
N ASP A 71 -0.11 -8.03 -29.65
CA ASP A 71 0.78 -9.00 -30.32
C ASP A 71 2.12 -9.23 -29.57
N GLU A 72 2.51 -8.33 -28.67
CA GLU A 72 3.84 -8.29 -28.07
C GLU A 72 4.02 -9.17 -26.82
N GLY A 73 2.94 -9.66 -26.22
CA GLY A 73 2.99 -10.49 -25.01
C GLY A 73 3.71 -9.84 -23.82
N TRP A 74 3.70 -10.51 -22.67
CA TRP A 74 4.23 -9.96 -21.42
C TRP A 74 5.76 -9.81 -21.43
N GLU A 75 6.49 -10.71 -22.12
CA GLU A 75 7.96 -10.68 -22.17
C GLU A 75 8.44 -9.51 -23.03
N GLY A 76 7.81 -9.24 -24.18
CA GLY A 76 8.17 -8.08 -25.01
C GLY A 76 7.89 -6.76 -24.29
N GLU A 77 6.74 -6.66 -23.62
CA GLU A 77 6.40 -5.54 -22.75
C GLU A 77 7.43 -5.30 -21.64
N TYR A 78 7.87 -6.37 -20.97
CA TYR A 78 8.92 -6.33 -19.93
C TYR A 78 10.28 -5.86 -20.46
N GLN A 79 10.70 -6.35 -21.63
CA GLN A 79 11.95 -5.92 -22.26
C GLN A 79 11.90 -4.44 -22.66
N ARG A 80 10.76 -3.96 -23.14
CA ARG A 80 10.54 -2.54 -23.44
C ARG A 80 10.58 -1.69 -22.18
N TYR A 81 9.84 -2.07 -21.14
CA TYR A 81 9.86 -1.39 -19.85
C TYR A 81 11.29 -1.24 -19.32
N ASN A 82 12.09 -2.32 -19.29
CA ASN A 82 13.48 -2.26 -18.83
C ASN A 82 14.40 -1.34 -19.65
N LYS A 83 14.15 -1.19 -20.95
CA LYS A 83 14.92 -0.27 -21.81
C LYS A 83 14.56 1.19 -21.56
N GLU A 84 13.30 1.47 -21.23
CA GLU A 84 12.74 2.82 -21.13
C GLU A 84 12.79 3.40 -19.70
N LEU A 85 12.68 2.54 -18.67
CA LEU A 85 12.51 2.91 -17.26
C LEU A 85 13.65 3.76 -16.67
N ALA A 86 14.84 3.73 -17.25
CA ALA A 86 16.03 4.33 -16.64
C ALA A 86 16.01 5.88 -16.53
N ARG A 87 14.97 6.58 -17.00
CA ARG A 87 15.01 8.05 -17.18
C ARG A 87 13.97 8.88 -16.43
N GLU A 88 12.84 8.30 -16.00
CA GLU A 88 11.67 9.13 -15.62
C GLU A 88 11.22 8.99 -14.15
N VAL A 89 11.58 7.91 -13.45
CA VAL A 89 11.11 7.68 -12.07
C VAL A 89 12.07 8.28 -11.04
N GLN A 90 11.59 9.24 -10.26
CA GLN A 90 12.29 9.83 -9.12
C GLN A 90 11.87 9.16 -7.80
N ARG A 91 12.63 9.38 -6.72
CA ARG A 91 12.37 8.77 -5.40
C ARG A 91 10.96 9.08 -4.86
N ASP A 92 10.47 10.28 -5.11
CA ASP A 92 9.20 10.77 -4.57
C ASP A 92 8.02 10.57 -5.54
N THR A 93 8.22 9.76 -6.60
CA THR A 93 7.16 9.46 -7.57
C THR A 93 6.12 8.55 -6.93
N ASP A 94 4.85 8.93 -7.01
CA ASP A 94 3.74 8.02 -6.71
C ASP A 94 3.72 6.90 -7.75
N LEU A 95 4.22 5.73 -7.36
CA LEU A 95 4.32 4.55 -8.23
C LEU A 95 2.95 4.04 -8.65
N VAL A 96 1.94 4.11 -7.77
CA VAL A 96 0.58 3.64 -8.09
C VAL A 96 -0.01 4.52 -9.18
N LYS A 97 0.11 5.84 -9.02
CA LYS A 97 -0.32 6.79 -10.05
C LYS A 97 0.45 6.61 -11.35
N TRP A 98 1.77 6.42 -11.28
CA TRP A 98 2.60 6.24 -12.46
C TRP A 98 2.18 5.00 -13.28
N TRP A 99 1.95 3.86 -12.62
CA TRP A 99 1.49 2.65 -13.30
C TRP A 99 0.07 2.78 -13.85
N PHE A 100 -0.79 3.55 -13.17
CA PHE A 100 -2.12 3.88 -13.68
C PHE A 100 -2.04 4.69 -14.97
N ASP A 101 -1.25 5.77 -14.97
CA ASP A 101 -1.07 6.65 -16.13
C ASP A 101 -0.39 5.94 -17.31
N ASN A 102 0.50 4.96 -17.03
CA ASN A 102 1.19 4.17 -18.05
C ASN A 102 0.49 2.84 -18.41
N SER A 103 -0.74 2.62 -17.94
CA SER A 103 -1.48 1.38 -18.16
C SER A 103 -1.76 1.07 -19.63
N GLN A 104 -1.87 2.09 -20.49
CA GLN A 104 -2.01 1.89 -21.94
C GLN A 104 -0.69 1.45 -22.60
N ARG A 105 0.45 1.88 -22.07
CA ARG A 105 1.79 1.56 -22.60
C ARG A 105 2.27 0.19 -22.13
N TYR A 106 1.91 -0.17 -20.90
CA TYR A 106 2.29 -1.42 -20.25
C TYR A 106 1.06 -2.12 -19.63
N PRO A 107 0.14 -2.66 -20.45
CA PRO A 107 -1.12 -3.20 -19.96
C PRO A 107 -0.96 -4.41 -19.04
N ILE A 108 0.02 -5.28 -19.30
CA ILE A 108 0.21 -6.52 -18.51
C ILE A 108 0.97 -6.19 -17.22
N LEU A 109 2.04 -5.42 -17.30
CA LEU A 109 2.86 -5.06 -16.15
C LEU A 109 2.15 -4.09 -15.22
N ALA A 110 1.39 -3.13 -15.75
CA ALA A 110 0.63 -2.20 -14.92
C ALA A 110 -0.41 -2.92 -14.06
N ARG A 111 -1.01 -4.02 -14.55
CA ARG A 111 -1.89 -4.85 -13.73
C ARG A 111 -1.15 -5.45 -12.54
N ILE A 112 -0.05 -6.16 -12.81
CA ILE A 112 0.76 -6.79 -11.76
C ILE A 112 1.22 -5.73 -10.75
N ALA A 113 1.66 -4.57 -11.22
CA ALA A 113 2.12 -3.50 -10.37
C ALA A 113 0.99 -2.88 -9.54
N LEU A 114 -0.18 -2.62 -10.13
CA LEU A 114 -1.35 -2.06 -9.42
C LEU A 114 -1.99 -3.05 -8.44
N ASP A 115 -1.79 -4.36 -8.62
CA ASP A 115 -2.23 -5.37 -7.66
C ASP A 115 -1.26 -5.48 -6.47
N VAL A 116 0.05 -5.35 -6.72
CA VAL A 116 1.10 -5.58 -5.70
C VAL A 116 1.48 -4.32 -4.92
N LEU A 117 1.59 -3.17 -5.59
CA LEU A 117 2.07 -1.93 -4.95
C LEU A 117 1.16 -1.39 -3.84
N PRO A 118 -0.19 -1.47 -3.93
CA PRO A 118 -1.06 -1.03 -2.85
C PRO A 118 -1.05 -1.94 -1.63
N VAL A 119 -0.48 -3.15 -1.73
CA VAL A 119 -0.38 -4.08 -0.61
C VAL A 119 0.51 -3.48 0.47
N GLN A 120 -0.04 -3.37 1.67
CA GLN A 120 0.71 -2.85 2.80
C GLN A 120 1.85 -3.78 3.18
N ALA A 121 3.07 -3.24 3.27
CA ALA A 121 4.24 -4.01 3.66
C ALA A 121 4.24 -4.44 5.15
N SER A 122 3.35 -3.88 5.97
CA SER A 122 3.29 -4.17 7.41
C SER A 122 1.85 -4.22 7.93
N SER A 123 1.63 -4.96 9.02
CA SER A 123 0.37 -5.01 9.75
C SER A 123 0.05 -3.74 10.54
N VAL A 124 0.95 -2.75 10.59
CA VAL A 124 0.83 -1.56 11.45
C VAL A 124 -0.47 -0.79 11.20
N ALA A 125 -0.90 -0.69 9.94
CA ALA A 125 -2.16 0.00 9.64
C ALA A 125 -3.38 -0.77 10.15
N CYS A 126 -3.37 -2.10 10.06
CA CYS A 126 -4.39 -2.96 10.65
C CYS A 126 -4.37 -2.86 12.19
N GLU A 127 -3.19 -2.87 12.81
CA GLU A 127 -3.05 -2.70 14.27
C GLU A 127 -3.56 -1.35 14.76
N ARG A 128 -3.27 -0.26 14.02
CA ARG A 128 -3.84 1.07 14.30
C ARG A 128 -5.35 1.07 14.15
N LEU A 129 -5.89 0.42 13.11
CA LEU A 129 -7.32 0.27 12.91
C LEU A 129 -7.96 -0.44 14.12
N PHE A 130 -7.45 -1.62 14.48
CA PHE A 130 -7.96 -2.42 15.61
C PHE A 130 -7.83 -1.71 16.96
N SER A 131 -6.69 -1.04 17.21
CA SER A 131 -6.50 -0.24 18.42
C SER A 131 -7.54 0.88 18.51
N SER A 132 -7.79 1.60 17.40
CA SER A 132 -8.81 2.64 17.35
C SER A 132 -10.24 2.09 17.43
N ALA A 133 -10.46 0.87 16.94
CA ALA A 133 -11.75 0.20 16.93
C ALA A 133 -12.11 -0.34 18.32
N LYS A 134 -11.10 -0.66 19.15
CA LYS A 134 -11.28 -1.04 20.56
C LYS A 134 -12.10 0.01 21.31
N LEU A 135 -11.81 1.30 21.15
CA LEU A 135 -12.58 2.38 21.78
C LEU A 135 -14.06 2.38 21.37
N THR A 136 -14.35 2.07 20.10
CA THR A 136 -15.72 1.95 19.59
C THR A 136 -16.43 0.71 20.15
N ALA A 137 -15.68 -0.37 20.39
CA ALA A 137 -16.20 -1.63 20.91
C ALA A 137 -16.43 -1.61 22.44
N THR A 138 -15.55 -0.97 23.22
CA THR A 138 -15.55 -1.10 24.69
C THR A 138 -16.08 0.12 25.47
N ASP A 139 -15.79 1.36 25.05
CA ASP A 139 -15.97 2.53 25.94
C ASP A 139 -17.25 3.33 25.75
N LEU A 140 -17.84 3.36 24.55
CA LEU A 140 -18.97 4.28 24.26
C LEU A 140 -20.28 3.58 23.87
N ARG A 141 -20.26 2.32 23.41
CA ARG A 141 -21.46 1.54 23.02
C ARG A 141 -21.28 0.02 23.18
N SER A 142 -21.38 -0.48 24.41
CA SER A 142 -21.23 -1.89 24.78
C SER A 142 -22.34 -2.85 24.28
N ARG A 143 -23.20 -2.44 23.34
CA ARG A 143 -24.28 -3.26 22.73
C ARG A 143 -24.39 -3.11 21.22
N LEU A 144 -23.30 -2.76 20.54
CA LEU A 144 -23.30 -2.69 19.08
C LEU A 144 -23.15 -4.11 18.50
N GLY A 145 -24.02 -4.49 17.56
CA GLY A 145 -23.87 -5.74 16.82
C GLY A 145 -22.65 -5.71 15.90
N THR A 146 -22.26 -6.89 15.40
CA THR A 146 -21.09 -7.04 14.51
C THR A 146 -21.24 -6.21 13.24
N ASP A 147 -22.45 -6.20 12.69
CA ASP A 147 -22.73 -5.58 11.39
C ASP A 147 -22.73 -4.06 11.50
N GLU A 148 -23.34 -3.51 12.56
CA GLU A 148 -23.31 -2.06 12.80
C GLU A 148 -21.90 -1.58 13.19
N PHE A 149 -21.12 -2.42 13.88
CA PHE A 149 -19.73 -2.11 14.18
C PHE A 149 -18.88 -2.03 12.91
N GLU A 150 -19.01 -2.99 12.00
CA GLU A 150 -18.32 -2.99 10.70
C GLU A 150 -18.68 -1.74 9.90
N GLN A 151 -19.98 -1.45 9.75
CA GLN A 151 -20.46 -0.26 9.06
C GLN A 151 -19.90 1.02 9.66
N LEU A 152 -19.84 1.14 10.99
CA LEU A 152 -19.23 2.30 11.65
C LEU A 152 -17.72 2.40 11.40
N GLN A 153 -16.98 1.30 11.39
CA GLN A 153 -15.54 1.35 11.08
C GLN A 153 -15.29 1.75 9.62
N LEU A 154 -16.08 1.22 8.68
CA LEU A 154 -16.03 1.61 7.26
C LEU A 154 -16.34 3.10 7.08
N LEU A 155 -17.41 3.57 7.73
CA LEU A 155 -17.83 4.97 7.68
C LEU A 155 -16.77 5.91 8.27
N LYS A 156 -16.22 5.54 9.44
CA LYS A 156 -15.11 6.25 10.10
C LYS A 156 -13.90 6.33 9.18
N PHE A 157 -13.54 5.25 8.49
CA PHE A 157 -12.40 5.24 7.58
C PHE A 157 -12.65 6.10 6.33
N ALA A 158 -13.84 5.97 5.71
CA ALA A 158 -14.23 6.72 4.52
C ALA A 158 -14.21 8.24 4.76
N TRP A 159 -14.73 8.68 5.90
CA TRP A 159 -14.80 10.10 6.24
C TRP A 159 -13.55 10.65 6.92
N LYS A 160 -12.60 9.80 7.32
CA LYS A 160 -11.36 10.23 8.02
C LYS A 160 -10.58 11.31 7.26
N ARG A 161 -10.63 11.32 5.93
CA ARG A 161 -9.93 12.31 5.10
C ARG A 161 -10.58 13.70 5.10
N GLU A 162 -11.88 13.76 5.41
CA GLU A 162 -12.69 14.98 5.41
C GLU A 162 -12.99 15.48 6.82
N MET A 163 -12.80 14.64 7.85
CA MET A 163 -12.95 15.04 9.23
C MET A 163 -11.73 15.86 9.68
N PHE A 164 -12.01 17.08 10.14
CA PHE A 164 -11.03 17.96 10.75
C PHE A 164 -10.44 17.33 12.01
N ASP A 165 -9.13 17.15 12.05
CA ASP A 165 -8.44 16.57 13.21
C ASP A 165 -8.30 17.62 14.30
N MET A 166 -9.36 17.76 15.10
CA MET A 166 -9.42 18.69 16.23
C MET A 166 -8.30 18.44 17.25
N ALA A 167 -7.78 17.21 17.37
CA ALA A 167 -6.66 16.91 18.26
C ALA A 167 -5.36 17.50 17.73
N LYS A 168 -5.12 17.39 16.42
CA LYS A 168 -3.99 18.05 15.74
C LYS A 168 -4.12 19.57 15.74
N GLU A 169 -5.33 20.09 15.62
CA GLU A 169 -5.59 21.52 15.78
C GLU A 169 -5.27 21.98 17.21
N ASN A 170 -5.69 21.21 18.23
CA ASN A 170 -5.40 21.49 19.64
C ASN A 170 -3.91 21.43 19.97
N GLU A 171 -3.17 20.44 19.42
CA GLU A 171 -1.71 20.34 19.55
C GLU A 171 -1.00 21.60 19.05
N ARG A 172 -1.59 22.32 18.08
CA ARG A 172 -1.07 23.59 17.57
C ARG A 172 -1.19 24.75 18.57
N TYR A 173 -2.08 24.62 19.55
CA TYR A 173 -2.30 25.59 20.63
C TYR A 173 -1.73 25.12 21.98
N GLU A 174 -1.06 23.97 22.04
CA GLU A 174 -0.28 23.59 23.21
C GLU A 174 0.99 24.47 23.25
N GLU A 175 0.96 25.50 24.09
CA GLU A 175 2.17 26.21 24.48
C GLU A 175 3.00 25.31 25.40
N GLU A 176 4.21 24.93 24.97
CA GLU A 176 5.21 24.39 25.89
C GLU A 176 5.56 25.49 26.91
N VAL A 177 4.94 25.42 28.09
CA VAL A 177 5.36 26.24 29.23
C VAL A 177 6.72 25.73 29.66
N LEU A 178 7.77 26.44 29.26
CA LEU A 178 9.11 26.25 29.81
C LEU A 178 9.03 26.54 31.30
N VAL A 179 9.20 25.50 32.11
CA VAL A 179 9.19 25.63 33.56
C VAL A 179 10.57 26.15 33.97
N ASP A 180 10.69 27.46 34.06
CA ASP A 180 11.88 28.18 34.51
C ASP A 180 11.90 28.37 36.03
N GLU A 181 13.08 28.61 36.60
CA GLU A 181 13.28 28.77 38.05
C GLU A 181 12.34 29.80 38.69
N GLU A 182 11.91 30.82 37.93
CA GLU A 182 10.95 31.83 38.36
C GLU A 182 9.54 31.23 38.60
N PHE A 183 9.14 30.22 37.82
CA PHE A 183 7.89 29.48 38.00
C PHE A 183 7.90 28.64 39.28
N TYR A 184 9.02 27.98 39.59
CA TYR A 184 9.20 27.21 40.83
C TYR A 184 9.19 28.12 42.06
N GLN A 185 9.87 29.26 41.99
CA GLN A 185 9.87 30.26 43.06
C GLN A 185 8.47 30.84 43.29
N GLY A 186 7.68 31.04 42.23
CA GLY A 186 6.27 31.46 42.34
C GLY A 186 5.37 30.42 43.02
N LEU A 187 5.58 29.13 42.73
CA LEU A 187 4.87 28.02 43.38
C LEU A 187 5.24 27.89 44.87
N GLU A 188 6.52 28.02 45.22
CA GLU A 188 6.98 28.02 46.62
C GLU A 188 6.46 29.26 47.40
N ALA A 189 6.39 30.42 46.75
CA ALA A 189 5.80 31.63 47.31
C ALA A 189 4.30 31.45 47.59
N LEU A 190 3.57 30.73 46.74
CA LEU A 190 2.15 30.43 46.96
C LEU A 190 1.93 29.41 48.08
N ASP A 191 2.77 28.37 48.17
CA ASP A 191 2.69 27.37 49.25
C ASP A 191 3.08 27.94 50.63
N SER A 192 3.98 28.93 50.65
CA SER A 192 4.33 29.65 51.89
C SER A 192 3.26 30.65 52.33
N VAL A 193 2.52 31.27 51.40
CA VAL A 193 1.35 32.11 51.72
C VAL A 193 0.16 31.29 52.20
N ALA A 194 -0.01 30.05 51.71
CA ALA A 194 -1.06 29.14 52.14
C ALA A 194 -0.84 28.50 53.53
N LYS A 195 0.33 28.69 54.14
CA LYS A 195 0.72 28.16 55.46
C LYS A 195 0.56 29.14 56.63
N ILE A 196 -0.06 30.30 56.41
CA ILE A 196 -0.48 31.27 57.45
C ILE A 196 -1.95 31.07 57.76
#